data_AF-A0A1B5KXW6-F1
#
_entry.id   AF-A0A1B5KXW6-F1
#
_cell.length_a   1.000
_cell.length_b   1.000
_cell.length_c   1.000
_cell.angle_alpha   90.00
_cell.angle_beta   90.00
_cell.angle_gamma   90.00
#
_symmetry.space_group_name_H-M   'P 1'
#
loop_
_entity.id
_entity.type
_entity.pdbx_description
1 polymer ?
#
loop_
_entity_poly.entity_id
_entity_poly.type
_entity_poly.pdbx_seq_one_letter_code
_entity_poly.pdbx_strand_id
1 'polypeptide(L)'
;MKSASPAESVCAQGVYDQIESRVSEMMASGALDEKRSLAYKSFLFLIIKTLPLRPTKSFLAFSVERLDKASPAFQASCALWQEGFSGILADVLEYLRYAHATHNPASWTDWPTERRGMVDRVLCDRFWQSGISEGSKDDFYARVLDKKKTMEGLASTIRGSIRFVRETAYAIIYCMSRLDLQFYGFDGLSGPLSDALFSDSTWLSTHQQNNLLNLVRYLVDDCPVDHRTRFLPQLLTACFRQTDAKIHGEWDKMEKQETTVVEDEAGLKEEMKAESILRQVTYTAVMMIADFLDPTKAIPEFRAVQGQDQPAASPHGRSDACTQAETTAVPAEIASVIREYISSDVLKACLTSFHEPYFVEIQKDLAALIATIVAYYSPLSPTPRDVLLSLPNVDASGLERLRPYMAKPEAHTRQQRAIVLDLLKDLKGVSVSEMGRVAKSADFGGSSRSKRGHRSKMAQGFMNASADGEAGLTGGSGLPAARGSTPDALEAVSNLFGG
;
A
#
# COMPACT_ATOMS: atom_id res chain seq x y z
N MET A 1 -37.95 30.59 20.25
CA MET A 1 -36.50 30.90 20.23
C MET A 1 -36.32 32.31 20.75
N LYS A 2 -35.69 32.49 21.92
CA LYS A 2 -35.38 33.83 22.45
C LYS A 2 -34.24 34.40 21.61
N SER A 3 -34.45 35.56 20.98
CA SER A 3 -33.40 36.32 20.31
C SER A 3 -32.42 36.87 21.34
N ALA A 4 -31.13 36.58 21.19
CA ALA A 4 -30.06 37.13 22.02
C ALA A 4 -30.05 38.67 21.94
N SER A 5 -29.67 39.34 23.03
CA SER A 5 -29.72 40.80 23.07
C SER A 5 -28.58 41.44 22.25
N PRO A 6 -28.74 42.67 21.72
CA PRO A 6 -27.73 43.33 20.90
C PRO A 6 -26.35 43.43 21.58
N ALA A 7 -26.32 43.56 22.92
CA ALA A 7 -25.10 43.68 23.71
C ALA A 7 -24.29 42.36 23.77
N GLU A 8 -24.94 41.20 23.72
CA GLU A 8 -24.28 39.89 23.70
C GLU A 8 -23.63 39.62 22.33
N SER A 9 -24.23 40.11 21.23
CA SER A 9 -23.65 39.98 19.89
C SER A 9 -22.39 40.84 19.68
N VAL A 10 -22.35 42.04 20.27
CA VAL A 10 -21.19 42.96 20.19
C VAL A 10 -20.02 42.43 21.04
N CYS A 11 -20.31 41.80 22.18
CA CYS A 11 -19.29 41.20 23.03
C CYS A 11 -18.69 39.93 22.40
N ALA A 12 -19.50 39.10 21.73
CA ALA A 12 -19.02 37.96 20.96
C ALA A 12 -18.13 38.40 19.78
N GLN A 13 -18.55 39.43 19.03
CA GLN A 13 -17.78 39.95 17.88
C GLN A 13 -16.38 40.44 18.29
N GLY A 14 -16.27 41.18 19.41
CA GLY A 14 -14.97 41.63 19.93
C GLY A 14 -14.05 40.50 20.40
N VAL A 15 -14.60 39.35 20.82
CA VAL A 15 -13.82 38.16 21.16
C VAL A 15 -13.31 37.47 19.89
N TYR A 16 -14.12 37.40 18.82
CA TYR A 16 -13.69 36.86 17.53
C TYR A 16 -12.60 37.72 16.88
N ASP A 17 -12.74 39.05 16.93
CA ASP A 17 -11.74 39.98 16.39
C ASP A 17 -10.40 39.89 17.15
N GLN A 18 -10.44 39.67 18.47
CA GLN A 18 -9.23 39.42 19.28
C GLN A 18 -8.58 38.07 18.97
N ILE A 19 -9.37 37.03 18.73
CA ILE A 19 -8.87 35.72 18.33
C ILE A 19 -8.23 35.82 16.94
N GLU A 20 -8.86 36.52 16.00
CA GLU A 20 -8.35 36.70 14.64
C GLU A 20 -7.08 37.55 14.59
N SER A 21 -7.01 38.64 15.36
CA SER A 21 -5.80 39.44 15.51
C SER A 21 -4.65 38.62 16.11
N ARG A 22 -4.92 37.81 17.15
CA ARG A 22 -3.90 36.93 17.75
C ARG A 22 -3.47 35.79 16.85
N VAL A 23 -4.38 35.21 16.08
CA VAL A 23 -4.05 34.18 15.08
C VAL A 23 -3.18 34.79 13.99
N SER A 24 -3.49 36.00 13.53
CA SER A 24 -2.69 36.74 12.54
C SER A 24 -1.29 37.09 13.07
N GLU A 25 -1.18 37.48 14.34
CA GLU A 25 0.10 37.77 15.01
C GLU A 25 0.95 36.50 15.23
N MET A 26 0.31 35.38 15.57
CA MET A 26 0.95 34.06 15.68
C MET A 26 1.44 33.53 14.33
N MET A 27 0.68 33.78 13.26
CA MET A 27 1.05 33.45 11.89
C MET A 27 2.21 34.31 11.39
N ALA A 28 2.24 35.60 11.77
CA ALA A 28 3.29 36.54 11.39
C ALA A 28 4.63 36.30 12.13
N SER A 29 4.58 35.87 13.41
CA SER A 29 5.78 35.67 14.22
C SER A 29 6.42 34.27 14.06
N GLY A 30 5.65 33.28 13.61
CA GLY A 30 6.09 31.88 13.50
C GLY A 30 6.41 31.21 14.85
N ALA A 31 6.25 31.93 15.97
CA ALA A 31 6.59 31.50 17.32
C ALA A 31 5.32 31.44 18.18
N LEU A 32 5.08 30.28 18.80
CA LEU A 32 4.01 30.10 19.77
C LEU A 32 4.64 30.19 21.16
N ASP A 33 4.18 31.12 21.99
CA ASP A 33 4.65 31.26 23.38
C ASP A 33 4.69 29.89 24.08
N GLU A 34 5.83 29.57 24.70
CA GLU A 34 6.14 28.24 25.24
C GLU A 34 5.03 27.75 26.18
N LYS A 35 4.45 28.66 26.96
CA LYS A 35 3.33 28.36 27.85
C LYS A 35 2.07 27.90 27.12
N ARG A 36 1.76 28.51 25.97
CA ARG A 36 0.59 28.13 25.14
C ARG A 36 0.83 26.82 24.39
N SER A 37 2.04 26.62 23.89
CA SER A 37 2.43 25.37 23.19
C SER A 37 2.30 24.19 24.15
N LEU A 38 2.79 24.35 25.37
CA LEU A 38 2.64 23.36 26.42
C LEU A 38 1.16 23.13 26.75
N ALA A 39 0.36 24.19 26.91
CA ALA A 39 -1.07 24.06 27.21
C ALA A 39 -1.84 23.28 26.13
N TYR A 40 -1.61 23.56 24.84
CA TYR A 40 -2.26 22.83 23.75
C TYR A 40 -1.84 21.36 23.71
N LYS A 41 -0.55 21.08 23.92
CA LYS A 41 -0.04 19.70 24.00
C LYS A 41 -0.64 18.93 25.17
N SER A 42 -0.70 19.56 26.34
CA SER A 42 -1.32 18.96 27.53
C SER A 42 -2.80 18.72 27.34
N PHE A 43 -3.52 19.65 26.70
CA PHE A 43 -4.93 19.49 26.37
C PHE A 43 -5.17 18.35 25.39
N LEU A 44 -4.41 18.28 24.29
CA LEU A 44 -4.48 17.19 23.33
C LEU A 44 -4.14 15.84 23.98
N PHE A 45 -3.11 15.81 24.82
CA PHE A 45 -2.75 14.61 25.58
C PHE A 45 -3.86 14.14 26.51
N LEU A 46 -4.56 15.08 27.18
CA LEU A 46 -5.69 14.76 28.04
C LEU A 46 -6.84 14.16 27.24
N ILE A 47 -7.20 14.76 26.09
CA ILE A 47 -8.22 14.22 25.19
C ILE A 47 -7.85 12.80 24.74
N ILE A 48 -6.62 12.59 24.25
CA ILE A 48 -6.18 11.27 23.79
C ILE A 48 -6.19 10.23 24.92
N LYS A 49 -5.84 10.63 26.15
CA LYS A 49 -5.91 9.75 27.33
C LYS A 49 -7.33 9.37 27.74
N THR A 50 -8.34 10.17 27.40
CA THR A 50 -9.74 9.79 27.65
C THR A 50 -10.24 8.72 26.69
N LEU A 51 -9.57 8.51 25.55
CA LEU A 51 -9.91 7.43 24.63
C LEU A 51 -9.35 6.10 25.18
N PRO A 52 -10.17 5.05 25.36
CA PRO A 52 -9.74 3.78 25.95
C PRO A 52 -8.89 2.92 25.00
N LEU A 53 -8.31 3.50 23.95
CA LEU A 53 -7.62 2.77 22.87
C LEU A 53 -6.48 1.88 23.35
N ARG A 54 -5.56 2.41 24.18
CA ARG A 54 -4.40 1.64 24.65
C ARG A 54 -4.82 0.49 25.59
N PRO A 55 -5.64 0.72 26.64
CA PRO A 55 -6.19 -0.38 27.45
C PRO A 55 -6.94 -1.42 26.62
N THR A 56 -7.81 -0.99 25.69
CA THR A 56 -8.57 -1.90 24.82
C THR A 56 -7.64 -2.75 23.95
N LYS A 57 -6.65 -2.13 23.29
CA LYS A 57 -5.63 -2.87 22.52
C LYS A 57 -4.93 -3.90 23.38
N SER A 58 -4.36 -3.49 24.52
CA SER A 58 -3.58 -4.38 25.37
C SER A 58 -4.43 -5.55 25.88
N PHE A 59 -5.65 -5.28 26.33
CA PHE A 59 -6.51 -6.31 26.88
C PHE A 59 -7.01 -7.31 25.81
N LEU A 60 -7.35 -6.82 24.61
CA LEU A 60 -7.66 -7.69 23.48
C LEU A 60 -6.45 -8.52 23.05
N ALA A 61 -5.26 -7.93 22.98
CA ALA A 61 -4.03 -8.65 22.64
C ALA A 61 -3.78 -9.81 23.61
N PHE A 62 -3.88 -9.58 24.93
CA PHE A 62 -3.78 -10.66 25.93
C PHE A 62 -4.86 -11.73 25.79
N SER A 63 -6.01 -11.40 25.19
CA SER A 63 -7.14 -12.31 25.01
C SER A 63 -7.03 -13.18 23.76
N VAL A 64 -6.12 -12.90 22.83
CA VAL A 64 -6.05 -13.60 21.53
C VAL A 64 -4.64 -14.02 21.12
N GLU A 65 -3.61 -13.36 21.65
CA GLU A 65 -2.23 -13.65 21.27
C GLU A 65 -1.69 -14.87 22.01
N ARG A 66 -1.00 -15.74 21.26
CA ARG A 66 -0.33 -16.95 21.77
C ARG A 66 -1.27 -17.94 22.48
N LEU A 67 -2.58 -17.82 22.26
CA LEU A 67 -3.57 -18.78 22.74
C LEU A 67 -3.91 -19.79 21.65
N ASP A 68 -4.03 -21.04 22.05
CA ASP A 68 -4.64 -22.07 21.22
C ASP A 68 -6.16 -21.87 21.20
N LYS A 69 -6.76 -21.88 20.00
CA LYS A 69 -8.20 -21.70 19.79
C LYS A 69 -9.03 -22.80 20.48
N ALA A 70 -8.46 -23.98 20.66
CA ALA A 70 -9.11 -25.09 21.37
C ALA A 70 -9.00 -24.97 22.91
N SER A 71 -8.19 -24.03 23.41
CA SER A 71 -7.92 -23.94 24.86
C SER A 71 -9.11 -23.36 25.64
N PRO A 72 -9.32 -23.79 26.90
CA PRO A 72 -10.28 -23.17 27.80
C PRO A 72 -10.05 -21.66 28.00
N ALA A 73 -8.79 -21.21 27.94
CA ALA A 73 -8.43 -19.80 28.05
C ALA A 73 -9.01 -18.98 26.89
N PHE A 74 -8.89 -19.48 25.65
CA PHE A 74 -9.47 -18.80 24.48
C PHE A 74 -11.00 -18.77 24.53
N GLN A 75 -11.64 -19.86 24.96
CA GLN A 75 -13.09 -19.90 25.15
C GLN A 75 -13.55 -18.89 26.21
N ALA A 76 -12.81 -18.74 27.31
CA ALA A 76 -13.07 -17.72 28.33
C ALA A 76 -12.90 -16.31 27.76
N SER A 77 -11.88 -16.07 26.94
CA SER A 77 -11.70 -14.79 26.22
C SER A 77 -12.88 -14.49 25.30
N CYS A 78 -13.36 -15.46 24.51
CA CYS A 78 -14.56 -15.30 23.71
C CYS A 78 -15.78 -14.92 24.57
N ALA A 79 -16.02 -15.63 25.67
CA ALA A 79 -17.14 -15.33 26.55
C ALA A 79 -17.05 -13.93 27.19
N LEU A 80 -15.83 -13.51 27.56
CA LEU A 80 -15.57 -12.20 28.17
C LEU A 80 -15.91 -11.03 27.23
N TRP A 81 -15.54 -11.14 25.96
CA TRP A 81 -15.75 -10.06 24.98
C TRP A 81 -17.13 -10.07 24.33
N GLN A 82 -17.87 -11.17 24.48
CA GLN A 82 -19.19 -11.34 23.85
C GLN A 82 -20.14 -10.18 24.19
N GLU A 83 -20.15 -9.74 25.45
CA GLU A 83 -20.91 -8.59 25.90
C GLU A 83 -20.15 -7.30 25.53
N GLY A 84 -20.70 -6.50 24.62
CA GLY A 84 -20.12 -5.22 24.21
C GLY A 84 -19.22 -5.27 22.99
N PHE A 85 -18.93 -6.45 22.41
CA PHE A 85 -18.10 -6.59 21.19
C PHE A 85 -18.52 -5.63 20.07
N SER A 86 -19.81 -5.61 19.74
CA SER A 86 -20.36 -4.78 18.65
C SER A 86 -20.28 -3.28 18.95
N GLY A 87 -20.50 -2.87 20.20
CA GLY A 87 -20.36 -1.48 20.63
C GLY A 87 -18.92 -1.00 20.53
N ILE A 88 -17.98 -1.78 21.06
CA ILE A 88 -16.55 -1.48 20.98
C ILE A 88 -16.09 -1.42 19.52
N LEU A 89 -16.54 -2.36 18.68
CA LEU A 89 -16.20 -2.37 17.27
C LEU A 89 -16.73 -1.10 16.58
N ALA A 90 -17.99 -0.72 16.82
CA ALA A 90 -18.58 0.48 16.25
C ALA A 90 -17.79 1.75 16.63
N ASP A 91 -17.46 1.91 17.91
CA ASP A 91 -16.67 3.05 18.40
C ASP A 91 -15.27 3.08 17.76
N VAL A 92 -14.62 1.92 17.62
CA VAL A 92 -13.29 1.81 17.00
C VAL A 92 -13.34 2.15 15.51
N LEU A 93 -14.38 1.71 14.79
CA LEU A 93 -14.58 2.09 13.39
C LEU A 93 -14.83 3.60 13.25
N GLU A 94 -15.55 4.21 14.19
CA GLU A 94 -15.78 5.65 14.19
C GLU A 94 -14.50 6.45 14.46
N TYR A 95 -13.69 6.04 15.46
CA TYR A 95 -12.38 6.64 15.71
C TYR A 95 -11.45 6.54 14.49
N LEU A 96 -11.49 5.40 13.81
CA LEU A 96 -10.71 5.19 12.60
C LEU A 96 -11.15 6.12 11.47
N ARG A 97 -12.47 6.25 11.25
CA ARG A 97 -13.05 7.18 10.27
C ARG A 97 -12.58 8.60 10.52
N TYR A 98 -12.69 9.09 11.75
CA TYR A 98 -12.21 10.45 12.07
C TYR A 98 -10.72 10.61 11.83
N ALA A 99 -9.89 9.61 12.20
CA ALA A 99 -8.44 9.67 12.00
C ALA A 99 -8.01 9.63 10.53
N HIS A 100 -8.80 9.01 9.64
CA HIS A 100 -8.57 9.09 8.19
C HIS A 100 -9.06 10.42 7.63
N ALA A 101 -10.28 10.81 7.97
CA ALA A 101 -10.93 12.03 7.50
C ALA A 101 -10.13 13.30 7.82
N THR A 102 -9.28 13.33 8.86
CA THR A 102 -8.40 14.47 9.12
C THR A 102 -7.48 14.81 7.96
N HIS A 103 -7.11 13.83 7.13
CA HIS A 103 -6.24 14.02 5.97
C HIS A 103 -7.03 14.44 4.72
N ASN A 104 -8.35 14.27 4.70
CA ASN A 104 -9.19 14.65 3.57
C ASN A 104 -9.48 16.16 3.61
N PRO A 105 -9.09 16.94 2.58
CA PRO A 105 -9.39 18.36 2.49
C PRO A 105 -10.89 18.70 2.55
N ALA A 106 -11.76 17.78 2.12
CA ALA A 106 -13.22 17.96 2.17
C ALA A 106 -13.76 17.99 3.61
N SER A 107 -13.04 17.43 4.57
CA SER A 107 -13.39 17.47 6.01
C SER A 107 -13.19 18.85 6.63
N TRP A 108 -12.50 19.76 5.94
CA TRP A 108 -12.15 21.10 6.44
C TRP A 108 -12.89 22.21 5.68
N THR A 109 -14.07 21.92 5.14
CA THR A 109 -14.87 22.86 4.34
C THR A 109 -15.33 24.08 5.13
N ASP A 110 -15.56 23.93 6.44
CA ASP A 110 -15.92 25.04 7.34
C ASP A 110 -14.75 26.00 7.62
N TRP A 111 -13.53 25.65 7.22
CA TRP A 111 -12.35 26.51 7.39
C TRP A 111 -12.18 27.45 6.18
N PRO A 112 -11.70 28.70 6.40
CA PRO A 112 -11.30 29.60 5.31
C PRO A 112 -10.26 28.95 4.40
N THR A 113 -10.38 29.14 3.09
CA THR A 113 -9.51 28.53 2.06
C THR A 113 -8.02 28.77 2.33
N GLU A 114 -7.67 29.95 2.83
CA GLU A 114 -6.29 30.33 3.20
C GLU A 114 -5.69 29.44 4.29
N ARG A 115 -6.53 28.92 5.20
CA ARG A 115 -6.11 28.08 6.34
C ARG A 115 -6.14 26.59 6.01
N ARG A 116 -6.80 26.16 4.92
CA ARG A 116 -6.86 24.74 4.53
C ARG A 116 -5.48 24.18 4.17
N GLY A 117 -4.65 24.96 3.50
CA GLY A 117 -3.26 24.56 3.19
C GLY A 117 -2.35 24.40 4.42
N MET A 118 -2.77 24.90 5.59
CA MET A 118 -2.06 24.65 6.85
C MET A 118 -2.19 23.19 7.29
N VAL A 119 -3.34 22.56 7.04
CA VAL A 119 -3.60 21.17 7.43
C VAL A 119 -2.61 20.23 6.74
N ASP A 120 -2.40 20.40 5.44
CA ASP A 120 -1.42 19.63 4.67
C ASP A 120 0.00 19.79 5.25
N ARG A 121 0.38 21.02 5.63
CA ARG A 121 1.69 21.28 6.27
C ARG A 121 1.81 20.63 7.65
N VAL A 122 0.76 20.64 8.45
CA VAL A 122 0.73 20.05 9.80
C VAL A 122 0.72 18.53 9.74
N LEU A 123 0.03 17.94 8.76
CA LEU A 123 -0.07 16.49 8.61
C LEU A 123 1.03 15.89 7.73
N CYS A 124 1.82 16.72 7.05
CA CYS A 124 2.97 16.28 6.26
C CYS A 124 3.95 15.48 7.12
N ASP A 125 4.10 14.20 6.79
CA ASP A 125 5.02 13.32 7.49
C ASP A 125 6.47 13.66 7.16
N ARG A 126 7.37 13.47 8.14
CA ARG A 126 8.81 13.63 7.95
C ARG A 126 9.51 12.33 8.22
N PHE A 127 10.41 11.96 7.32
CA PHE A 127 11.06 10.65 7.35
C PHE A 127 12.58 10.76 7.28
N TRP A 128 13.22 9.79 7.91
CA TRP A 128 14.63 9.51 7.74
C TRP A 128 14.79 8.21 6.95
N GLN A 129 15.62 8.23 5.91
CA GLN A 129 15.95 7.06 5.10
C GLN A 129 17.46 7.00 4.90
N SER A 130 18.04 5.83 5.18
CA SER A 130 19.47 5.59 4.99
C SER A 130 19.87 5.83 3.53
N GLY A 131 20.98 6.54 3.31
CA GLY A 131 21.49 6.87 1.97
C GLY A 131 20.75 8.00 1.23
N ILE A 132 19.68 8.57 1.79
CA ILE A 132 18.95 9.71 1.20
C ILE A 132 18.84 10.90 2.17
N SER A 133 18.60 10.62 3.46
CA SER A 133 18.60 11.64 4.51
C SER A 133 20.00 11.99 4.99
N GLU A 134 20.21 13.25 5.32
CA GLU A 134 21.47 13.74 5.90
C GLU A 134 21.62 13.35 7.37
N GLY A 135 22.85 12.95 7.72
CA GLY A 135 23.23 12.55 9.07
C GLY A 135 22.64 11.20 9.48
N SER A 136 22.94 10.79 10.71
CA SER A 136 22.45 9.53 11.26
C SER A 136 20.95 9.61 11.60
N LYS A 137 20.34 8.43 11.80
CA LYS A 137 18.99 8.31 12.33
C LYS A 137 18.86 8.99 13.70
N ASP A 138 19.90 8.89 14.53
CA ASP A 138 19.92 9.50 15.86
C ASP A 138 19.99 11.02 15.79
N ASP A 139 20.78 11.58 14.86
CA ASP A 139 20.83 13.03 14.61
C ASP A 139 19.47 13.56 14.16
N PHE A 140 18.75 12.79 13.34
CA PHE A 140 17.39 13.14 12.95
C PHE A 140 16.46 13.21 14.16
N TYR A 141 16.47 12.21 15.04
CA TYR A 141 15.64 12.23 16.25
C TYR A 141 16.02 13.34 17.21
N ALA A 142 17.31 13.62 17.40
CA ALA A 142 17.79 14.75 18.19
C ALA A 142 17.20 16.07 17.68
N ARG A 143 17.26 16.30 16.35
CA ARG A 143 16.65 17.48 15.71
C ARG A 143 15.13 17.57 15.89
N VAL A 144 14.42 16.43 15.92
CA VAL A 144 12.97 16.42 16.19
C VAL A 144 12.69 16.77 17.66
N LEU A 145 13.47 16.24 18.59
CA LEU A 145 13.35 16.52 20.02
C LEU A 145 13.61 17.99 20.34
N ASP A 146 14.62 18.60 19.70
CA ASP A 146 14.96 20.02 19.86
C ASP A 146 13.82 20.94 19.40
N LYS A 147 13.01 20.50 18.43
CA LYS A 147 11.84 21.24 17.95
C LYS A 147 10.64 21.17 18.88
N LYS A 148 10.69 20.46 20.02
CA LYS A 148 9.54 20.26 20.94
C LYS A 148 8.88 21.57 21.39
N LYS A 149 9.62 22.68 21.47
CA LYS A 149 9.09 23.99 21.89
C LYS A 149 8.56 24.87 20.75
N THR A 150 8.65 24.41 19.50
CA THR A 150 8.30 25.19 18.31
C THR A 150 6.89 24.88 17.78
N MET A 151 6.41 25.67 16.82
CA MET A 151 5.19 25.37 16.05
C MET A 151 5.26 24.00 15.37
N GLU A 152 6.43 23.64 14.84
CA GLU A 152 6.66 22.32 14.30
C GLU A 152 6.53 21.24 15.36
N GLY A 153 7.05 21.50 16.57
CA GLY A 153 6.90 20.59 17.70
C GLY A 153 5.43 20.34 18.05
N LEU A 154 4.56 21.33 17.92
CA LEU A 154 3.12 21.19 18.11
C LEU A 154 2.47 20.40 16.95
N ALA A 155 2.80 20.74 15.70
CA ALA A 155 2.34 19.99 14.52
C ALA A 155 2.72 18.51 14.59
N SER A 156 3.96 18.21 15.02
CA SER A 156 4.44 16.85 15.25
C SER A 156 3.65 16.11 16.31
N THR A 157 3.27 16.78 17.41
CA THR A 157 2.38 16.19 18.43
C THR A 157 0.99 15.89 17.87
N ILE A 158 0.38 16.83 17.13
CA ILE A 158 -0.94 16.63 16.49
C ILE A 158 -0.91 15.43 15.53
N ARG A 159 0.05 15.43 14.60
CA ARG A 159 0.26 14.35 13.63
C ARG A 159 0.52 13.01 14.33
N GLY A 160 1.31 13.01 15.41
CA GLY A 160 1.55 11.83 16.25
C GLY A 160 0.30 11.31 16.95
N SER A 161 -0.56 12.18 17.47
CA SER A 161 -1.82 11.81 18.11
C SER A 161 -2.81 11.17 17.13
N ILE A 162 -2.95 11.74 15.93
CA ILE A 162 -3.82 11.17 14.88
C ILE A 162 -3.28 9.80 14.43
N ARG A 163 -1.95 9.70 14.22
CA ARG A 163 -1.30 8.42 13.91
C ARG A 163 -1.55 7.38 15.00
N PHE A 164 -1.40 7.76 16.27
CA PHE A 164 -1.66 6.89 17.41
C PHE A 164 -3.08 6.33 17.41
N VAL A 165 -4.10 7.17 17.18
CA VAL A 165 -5.50 6.73 17.10
C VAL A 165 -5.67 5.71 15.98
N ARG A 166 -5.23 6.03 14.76
CA ARG A 166 -5.35 5.16 13.58
C ARG A 166 -4.63 3.82 13.76
N GLU A 167 -3.37 3.83 14.17
CA GLU A 167 -2.56 2.62 14.30
C GLU A 167 -3.03 1.73 15.46
N THR A 168 -3.51 2.35 16.55
CA THR A 168 -4.10 1.58 17.65
C THR A 168 -5.45 0.97 17.24
N ALA A 169 -6.27 1.70 16.48
CA ALA A 169 -7.51 1.16 15.92
C ALA A 169 -7.25 -0.03 14.98
N TYR A 170 -6.23 0.04 14.10
CA TYR A 170 -5.84 -1.12 13.28
C TYR A 170 -5.44 -2.33 14.12
N ALA A 171 -4.65 -2.12 15.18
CA ALA A 171 -4.25 -3.19 16.08
C ALA A 171 -5.44 -3.79 16.83
N ILE A 172 -6.39 -2.96 17.27
CA ILE A 172 -7.63 -3.41 17.90
C ILE A 172 -8.46 -4.25 16.92
N ILE A 173 -8.71 -3.75 15.70
CA ILE A 173 -9.47 -4.47 14.67
C ILE A 173 -8.82 -5.82 14.37
N TYR A 174 -7.48 -5.86 14.23
CA TYR A 174 -6.76 -7.11 14.07
C TYR A 174 -7.01 -8.06 15.24
N CYS A 175 -6.86 -7.62 16.49
CA CYS A 175 -7.11 -8.48 17.65
C CYS A 175 -8.58 -8.94 17.72
N MET A 176 -9.54 -8.09 17.38
CA MET A 176 -10.95 -8.46 17.34
C MET A 176 -11.23 -9.50 16.25
N SER A 177 -10.58 -9.40 15.08
CA SER A 177 -10.71 -10.40 14.01
C SER A 177 -10.23 -11.80 14.40
N ARG A 178 -9.37 -11.89 15.42
CA ARG A 178 -8.86 -13.17 15.96
C ARG A 178 -9.89 -13.91 16.83
N LEU A 179 -11.01 -13.28 17.19
CA LEU A 179 -12.15 -13.91 17.88
C LEU A 179 -13.13 -14.61 16.90
N ASP A 180 -12.66 -14.91 15.69
CA ASP A 180 -13.32 -15.71 14.66
C ASP A 180 -14.78 -15.31 14.42
N LEU A 181 -15.73 -16.17 14.82
CA LEU A 181 -17.16 -16.00 14.57
C LEU A 181 -17.75 -14.76 15.22
N GLN A 182 -17.15 -14.21 16.29
CA GLN A 182 -17.61 -12.95 16.87
C GLN A 182 -17.40 -11.77 15.91
N PHE A 183 -16.34 -11.84 15.09
CA PHE A 183 -16.01 -10.82 14.11
C PHE A 183 -16.61 -11.14 12.74
N TYR A 184 -16.24 -12.27 12.14
CA TYR A 184 -16.66 -12.65 10.78
C TYR A 184 -18.12 -13.14 10.70
N GLY A 185 -18.69 -13.57 11.82
CA GLY A 185 -20.10 -13.95 11.92
C GLY A 185 -21.06 -12.78 12.08
N PHE A 186 -20.56 -11.55 12.22
CA PHE A 186 -21.42 -10.36 12.28
C PHE A 186 -21.94 -10.01 10.88
N ASP A 187 -23.22 -10.31 10.64
CA ASP A 187 -23.87 -10.02 9.37
C ASP A 187 -23.83 -8.52 9.05
N GLY A 188 -23.32 -8.19 7.87
CA GLY A 188 -23.21 -6.81 7.39
C GLY A 188 -21.96 -6.04 7.87
N LEU A 189 -21.05 -6.63 8.64
CA LEU A 189 -19.82 -5.95 9.10
C LEU A 189 -18.94 -5.43 7.96
N SER A 190 -18.86 -6.18 6.85
CA SER A 190 -17.93 -5.88 5.77
C SER A 190 -18.11 -4.47 5.20
N GLY A 191 -19.36 -3.98 5.11
CA GLY A 191 -19.66 -2.63 4.62
C GLY A 191 -19.08 -1.53 5.50
N PRO A 192 -19.53 -1.38 6.77
CA PRO A 192 -18.99 -0.40 7.71
C PRO A 192 -17.48 -0.51 7.93
N LEU A 193 -16.93 -1.72 7.95
CA LEU A 193 -15.48 -1.93 8.06
C LEU A 193 -14.75 -1.39 6.82
N SER A 194 -15.23 -1.71 5.62
CA SER A 194 -14.63 -1.23 4.37
C SER A 194 -14.69 0.29 4.27
N ASP A 195 -15.83 0.88 4.61
CA ASP A 195 -16.01 2.34 4.64
C ASP A 195 -15.04 3.01 5.62
N ALA A 196 -14.93 2.48 6.85
CA ALA A 196 -14.00 3.00 7.85
C ALA A 196 -12.52 2.88 7.46
N LEU A 197 -12.16 1.83 6.70
CA LEU A 197 -10.79 1.59 6.27
C LEU A 197 -10.40 2.39 5.02
N PHE A 198 -11.35 2.69 4.13
CA PHE A 198 -11.01 3.05 2.75
C PHE A 198 -11.66 4.33 2.23
N SER A 199 -12.73 4.85 2.83
CA SER A 199 -13.44 6.02 2.27
C SER A 199 -12.55 7.27 2.15
N ASP A 200 -11.60 7.43 3.06
CA ASP A 200 -10.64 8.54 3.08
C ASP A 200 -9.19 8.08 2.89
N SER A 201 -8.95 6.80 2.56
CA SER A 201 -7.60 6.24 2.59
C SER A 201 -6.67 6.83 1.53
N THR A 202 -7.18 7.31 0.40
CA THR A 202 -6.39 7.95 -0.66
C THR A 202 -5.70 9.25 -0.21
N TRP A 203 -6.25 9.90 0.82
CA TRP A 203 -5.70 11.11 1.40
C TRP A 203 -4.58 10.86 2.41
N LEU A 204 -4.46 9.63 2.93
CA LEU A 204 -3.33 9.27 3.78
C LEU A 204 -2.01 9.39 3.00
N SER A 205 -0.93 9.71 3.72
CA SER A 205 0.39 9.73 3.10
C SER A 205 0.75 8.35 2.55
N THR A 206 1.57 8.29 1.49
CA THR A 206 1.96 7.04 0.84
C THR A 206 2.56 6.06 1.84
N HIS A 207 3.43 6.54 2.73
CA HIS A 207 4.01 5.74 3.80
C HIS A 207 2.96 5.06 4.71
N GLN A 208 1.86 5.75 5.01
CA GLN A 208 0.83 5.25 5.92
C GLN A 208 -0.02 4.12 5.30
N GLN A 209 0.02 3.94 3.97
CA GLN A 209 -0.71 2.87 3.28
C GLN A 209 -0.27 1.46 3.71
N ASN A 210 1.02 1.27 4.01
CA ASN A 210 1.55 -0.06 4.37
C ASN A 210 0.86 -0.66 5.60
N ASN A 211 0.56 0.15 6.61
CA ASN A 211 -0.12 -0.33 7.82
C ASN A 211 -1.56 -0.76 7.53
N LEU A 212 -2.24 -0.04 6.63
CA LEU A 212 -3.59 -0.38 6.17
C LEU A 212 -3.57 -1.70 5.37
N LEU A 213 -2.68 -1.83 4.38
CA LEU A 213 -2.54 -3.04 3.57
C LEU A 213 -2.18 -4.26 4.42
N ASN A 214 -1.30 -4.09 5.41
CA ASN A 214 -0.97 -5.16 6.36
C ASN A 214 -2.18 -5.63 7.16
N LEU A 215 -3.04 -4.72 7.64
CA LEU A 215 -4.28 -5.09 8.30
C LEU A 215 -5.18 -5.90 7.37
N VAL A 216 -5.37 -5.46 6.12
CA VAL A 216 -6.17 -6.18 5.12
C VAL A 216 -5.63 -7.58 4.90
N ARG A 217 -4.31 -7.74 4.78
CA ARG A 217 -3.67 -9.06 4.65
C ARG A 217 -4.06 -9.97 5.81
N TYR A 218 -4.00 -9.49 7.05
CA TYR A 218 -4.42 -10.28 8.21
C TYR A 218 -5.92 -10.62 8.17
N LEU A 219 -6.79 -9.66 7.83
CA LEU A 219 -8.23 -9.89 7.72
C LEU A 219 -8.58 -10.93 6.65
N VAL A 220 -7.85 -10.95 5.53
CA VAL A 220 -8.05 -11.93 4.46
C VAL A 220 -7.51 -13.30 4.87
N ASP A 221 -6.31 -13.34 5.44
CA ASP A 221 -5.65 -14.59 5.86
C ASP A 221 -6.41 -15.30 6.99
N ASP A 222 -7.03 -14.54 7.90
CA ASP A 222 -7.75 -15.06 9.07
C ASP A 222 -9.26 -15.24 8.81
N CYS A 223 -9.78 -14.89 7.62
CA CYS A 223 -11.20 -15.06 7.28
C CYS A 223 -11.56 -16.56 7.10
N PRO A 224 -12.49 -17.11 7.92
CA PRO A 224 -12.92 -18.50 7.82
C PRO A 224 -13.59 -18.77 6.47
N VAL A 225 -13.42 -19.98 5.92
CA VAL A 225 -13.86 -20.31 4.54
C VAL A 225 -15.35 -20.02 4.33
N ASP A 226 -16.19 -20.34 5.31
CA ASP A 226 -17.65 -20.19 5.24
C ASP A 226 -18.11 -18.72 5.14
N HIS A 227 -17.29 -17.77 5.60
CA HIS A 227 -17.61 -16.35 5.60
C HIS A 227 -17.01 -15.60 4.40
N ARG A 228 -16.08 -16.22 3.65
CA ARG A 228 -15.33 -15.54 2.59
C ARG A 228 -16.23 -14.91 1.53
N THR A 229 -17.24 -15.63 1.07
CA THR A 229 -18.14 -15.17 0.00
C THR A 229 -18.99 -13.96 0.41
N ARG A 230 -19.25 -13.78 1.71
CA ARG A 230 -20.04 -12.67 2.25
C ARG A 230 -19.17 -11.51 2.71
N PHE A 231 -18.02 -11.80 3.30
CA PHE A 231 -17.16 -10.81 3.94
C PHE A 231 -16.11 -10.22 2.99
N LEU A 232 -15.39 -11.03 2.22
CA LEU A 232 -14.23 -10.55 1.45
C LEU A 232 -14.57 -9.69 0.23
N PRO A 233 -15.65 -9.93 -0.56
CA PRO A 233 -15.86 -9.17 -1.78
C PRO A 233 -15.94 -7.65 -1.59
N GLN A 234 -16.67 -7.18 -0.57
CA GLN A 234 -16.77 -5.74 -0.31
C GLN A 234 -15.44 -5.15 0.18
N LEU A 235 -14.77 -5.84 1.12
CA LEU A 235 -13.47 -5.44 1.66
C LEU A 235 -12.41 -5.34 0.56
N LEU A 236 -12.27 -6.38 -0.26
CA LEU A 236 -11.27 -6.42 -1.34
C LEU A 236 -11.61 -5.44 -2.45
N THR A 237 -12.90 -5.25 -2.79
CA THR A 237 -13.30 -4.25 -3.79
C THR A 237 -12.92 -2.85 -3.35
N ALA A 238 -13.20 -2.48 -2.09
CA ALA A 238 -12.82 -1.19 -1.55
C ALA A 238 -11.29 -1.04 -1.48
N CYS A 239 -10.59 -2.05 -0.98
CA CYS A 239 -9.13 -2.08 -0.89
C CYS A 239 -8.47 -1.86 -2.25
N PHE A 240 -8.83 -2.66 -3.26
CA PHE A 240 -8.22 -2.59 -4.57
C PHE A 240 -8.51 -1.26 -5.25
N ARG A 241 -9.76 -0.77 -5.23
CA ARG A 241 -10.10 0.52 -5.83
C ARG A 241 -9.34 1.69 -5.22
N GLN A 242 -9.26 1.76 -3.90
CA GLN A 242 -8.63 2.90 -3.24
C GLN A 242 -7.10 2.83 -3.26
N THR A 243 -6.54 1.62 -3.20
CA THR A 243 -5.10 1.39 -3.34
C THR A 243 -4.64 1.72 -4.76
N ASP A 244 -5.41 1.30 -5.76
CA ASP A 244 -5.19 1.64 -7.17
C ASP A 244 -5.25 3.16 -7.39
N ALA A 245 -6.33 3.82 -6.93
CA ALA A 245 -6.48 5.27 -7.04
C ALA A 245 -5.34 6.03 -6.35
N LYS A 246 -4.86 5.53 -5.19
CA LYS A 246 -3.71 6.11 -4.49
C LYS A 246 -2.42 5.93 -5.29
N ILE A 247 -2.08 4.71 -5.68
CA ILE A 247 -0.82 4.40 -6.36
C ILE A 247 -0.75 5.12 -7.70
N HIS A 248 -1.79 5.01 -8.53
CA HIS A 248 -1.86 5.72 -9.81
C HIS A 248 -1.79 7.23 -9.62
N GLY A 249 -2.58 7.79 -8.70
CA GLY A 249 -2.58 9.22 -8.44
C GLY A 249 -1.23 9.76 -7.97
N GLU A 250 -0.45 9.00 -7.20
CA GLU A 250 0.90 9.41 -6.79
C GLU A 250 1.92 9.24 -7.92
N TRP A 251 1.87 8.16 -8.71
CA TRP A 251 2.76 8.00 -9.88
C TRP A 251 2.53 9.10 -10.94
N ASP A 252 1.28 9.45 -11.21
CA ASP A 252 0.93 10.56 -12.11
C ASP A 252 1.48 11.91 -11.61
N LYS A 253 1.48 12.13 -10.28
CA LYS A 253 2.08 13.34 -9.69
C LYS A 253 3.59 13.33 -9.88
N MET A 254 4.24 12.18 -9.68
CA MET A 254 5.68 12.04 -9.85
C MET A 254 6.11 12.30 -11.30
N GLU A 255 5.40 11.77 -12.29
CA GLU A 255 5.72 11.99 -13.71
C GLU A 255 5.61 13.48 -14.11
N LYS A 256 4.61 14.17 -13.57
CA LYS A 256 4.43 15.63 -13.76
C LYS A 256 5.51 16.46 -13.04
N GLN A 257 6.04 15.95 -11.92
CA GLN A 257 7.11 16.61 -11.17
C GLN A 257 8.49 16.37 -11.80
N GLU A 258 8.73 15.21 -12.41
CA GLU A 258 9.99 14.88 -13.07
C GLU A 258 10.29 15.79 -14.27
N THR A 259 9.24 16.32 -14.92
CA THR A 259 9.35 17.30 -16.00
C THR A 259 9.70 18.70 -15.53
N THR A 260 9.64 18.98 -14.22
CA THR A 260 10.04 20.26 -13.62
C THR A 260 11.46 20.16 -13.08
N VAL A 261 12.33 21.09 -13.47
CA VAL A 261 13.71 21.17 -12.95
C VAL A 261 13.63 21.57 -11.48
N VAL A 262 14.10 20.68 -10.59
CA VAL A 262 14.26 21.00 -9.17
C VAL A 262 15.62 21.66 -9.01
N GLU A 263 15.63 22.97 -8.68
CA GLU A 263 16.86 23.76 -8.56
C GLU A 263 17.59 23.55 -7.22
N ASP A 264 16.93 22.99 -6.21
CA ASP A 264 17.47 22.82 -4.85
C ASP A 264 17.72 21.35 -4.47
N GLU A 265 18.89 21.07 -3.88
CA GLU A 265 19.33 19.75 -3.42
C GLU A 265 18.39 19.17 -2.35
N ALA A 266 17.83 20.01 -1.48
CA ALA A 266 16.87 19.58 -0.47
C ALA A 266 15.57 19.07 -1.09
N GLY A 267 15.07 19.76 -2.13
CA GLY A 267 13.90 19.35 -2.90
C GLY A 267 14.12 18.02 -3.63
N LEU A 268 15.33 17.82 -4.19
CA LEU A 268 15.70 16.56 -4.84
C LEU A 268 15.69 15.39 -3.84
N LYS A 269 16.25 15.58 -2.64
CA LYS A 269 16.25 14.54 -1.58
C LYS A 269 14.82 14.20 -1.13
N GLU A 270 13.90 15.17 -1.11
CA GLU A 270 12.49 14.93 -0.77
C GLU A 270 11.77 14.14 -1.88
N GLU A 271 11.98 14.50 -3.14
CA GLU A 271 11.44 13.77 -4.30
C GLU A 271 11.93 12.31 -4.34
N MET A 272 13.23 12.09 -4.11
CA MET A 272 13.81 10.73 -4.06
C MET A 272 13.20 9.88 -2.93
N LYS A 273 12.95 10.47 -1.75
CA LYS A 273 12.28 9.77 -0.64
C LYS A 273 10.85 9.43 -0.99
N ALA A 274 10.10 10.38 -1.55
CA ALA A 274 8.72 10.17 -1.98
C ALA A 274 8.64 9.03 -3.01
N GLU A 275 9.53 9.03 -4.00
CA GLU A 275 9.62 7.96 -5.00
C GLU A 275 9.92 6.60 -4.36
N SER A 276 10.91 6.55 -3.46
CA SER A 276 11.28 5.29 -2.80
C SER A 276 10.13 4.71 -1.99
N ILE A 277 9.40 5.55 -1.26
CA ILE A 277 8.23 5.13 -0.48
C ILE A 277 7.12 4.65 -1.41
N LEU A 278 6.86 5.35 -2.51
CA LEU A 278 5.85 4.95 -3.50
C LEU A 278 6.17 3.61 -4.15
N ARG A 279 7.43 3.37 -4.52
CA ARG A 279 7.89 2.06 -5.03
C ARG A 279 7.65 0.94 -4.01
N GLN A 280 8.00 1.18 -2.74
CA GLN A 280 7.80 0.20 -1.67
C GLN A 280 6.31 -0.15 -1.49
N VAL A 281 5.44 0.87 -1.46
CA VAL A 281 3.99 0.66 -1.30
C VAL A 281 3.40 -0.04 -2.51
N THR A 282 3.84 0.32 -3.72
CA THR A 282 3.45 -0.36 -4.97
C THR A 282 3.82 -1.83 -4.90
N TYR A 283 5.04 -2.15 -4.50
CA TYR A 283 5.50 -3.52 -4.31
C TYR A 283 4.65 -4.27 -3.27
N THR A 284 4.43 -3.68 -2.10
CA THR A 284 3.62 -4.30 -1.04
C THR A 284 2.19 -4.58 -1.50
N ALA A 285 1.55 -3.65 -2.22
CA ALA A 285 0.20 -3.84 -2.76
C ALA A 285 0.14 -4.98 -3.79
N VAL A 286 1.07 -5.00 -4.75
CA VAL A 286 1.12 -6.04 -5.80
C VAL A 286 1.39 -7.41 -5.20
N MET A 287 2.37 -7.52 -4.29
CA MET A 287 2.69 -8.79 -3.63
C MET A 287 1.54 -9.29 -2.77
N MET A 288 0.86 -8.43 -2.03
CA MET A 288 -0.33 -8.82 -1.26
C MET A 288 -1.41 -9.43 -2.17
N ILE A 289 -1.68 -8.83 -3.33
CA ILE A 289 -2.66 -9.36 -4.29
C ILE A 289 -2.19 -10.70 -4.87
N ALA A 290 -0.91 -10.81 -5.24
CA ALA A 290 -0.33 -12.06 -5.72
C ALA A 290 -0.48 -13.19 -4.67
N ASP A 291 -0.21 -12.89 -3.40
CA ASP A 291 -0.33 -13.83 -2.28
C ASP A 291 -1.79 -14.24 -2.00
N PHE A 292 -2.78 -13.41 -2.33
CA PHE A 292 -4.20 -13.77 -2.24
C PHE A 292 -4.65 -14.71 -3.35
N LEU A 293 -4.01 -14.60 -4.52
CA LEU A 293 -4.35 -15.37 -5.71
C LEU A 293 -3.47 -16.62 -5.89
N ASP A 294 -2.47 -16.82 -5.04
CA ASP A 294 -1.56 -17.96 -5.12
C ASP A 294 -2.30 -19.28 -4.87
N PRO A 295 -2.48 -20.13 -5.90
CA PRO A 295 -3.18 -21.40 -5.78
C PRO A 295 -2.42 -22.43 -4.94
N THR A 296 -1.12 -22.21 -4.70
CA THR A 296 -0.27 -23.10 -3.89
C THR A 296 -0.37 -22.82 -2.39
N LYS A 297 -1.00 -21.70 -2.00
CA LYS A 297 -1.22 -21.32 -0.61
C LYS A 297 -2.21 -22.28 0.06
N ALA A 298 -1.69 -23.17 0.90
CA ALA A 298 -2.51 -24.14 1.63
C ALA A 298 -3.51 -23.42 2.56
N ILE A 299 -4.81 -23.64 2.34
CA ILE A 299 -5.87 -23.18 3.25
C ILE A 299 -5.84 -24.09 4.50
N PRO A 300 -5.51 -23.56 5.70
CA PRO A 300 -5.29 -24.39 6.89
C PRO A 300 -6.48 -25.27 7.29
N GLU A 301 -7.71 -24.81 7.05
CA GLU A 301 -8.95 -25.54 7.40
C GLU A 301 -9.09 -26.88 6.67
N PHE A 302 -8.48 -27.05 5.49
CA PHE A 302 -8.50 -28.32 4.75
C PHE A 302 -7.62 -29.42 5.35
N ARG A 303 -6.71 -29.09 6.29
CA ARG A 303 -5.90 -30.11 6.99
C ARG A 303 -6.64 -30.79 8.14
N ALA A 304 -7.60 -30.11 8.77
CA ALA A 304 -8.29 -30.65 9.95
C ALA A 304 -9.22 -31.83 9.60
N VAL A 305 -9.79 -31.85 8.39
CA VAL A 305 -10.74 -32.90 7.97
C VAL A 305 -10.04 -34.19 7.51
N GLN A 306 -8.75 -34.15 7.16
CA GLN A 306 -8.00 -35.33 6.71
C GLN A 306 -7.29 -36.09 7.85
N GLY A 307 -7.43 -35.64 9.11
CA GLY A 307 -6.58 -36.06 10.23
C GLY A 307 -7.20 -36.95 11.31
N GLN A 308 -8.48 -37.33 11.24
CA GLN A 308 -9.10 -38.16 12.28
C GLN A 308 -9.94 -39.31 11.69
N ASP A 309 -9.51 -40.53 12.02
CA ASP A 309 -10.15 -41.85 11.89
C ASP A 309 -10.54 -42.38 10.49
N GLN A 310 -9.58 -43.08 9.84
CA GLN A 310 -9.89 -44.16 8.90
C GLN A 310 -9.96 -45.50 9.65
N PRO A 311 -11.15 -46.12 9.83
CA PRO A 311 -11.24 -47.56 10.02
C PRO A 311 -11.06 -48.28 8.67
N ALA A 312 -10.46 -49.46 8.74
CA ALA A 312 -9.96 -50.25 7.63
C ALA A 312 -10.99 -50.57 6.52
N ALA A 313 -10.44 -50.74 5.32
CA ALA A 313 -11.08 -50.94 4.02
C ALA A 313 -12.31 -51.86 3.94
N SER A 314 -13.26 -51.46 3.10
CA SER A 314 -14.06 -52.37 2.27
C SER A 314 -14.08 -51.83 0.83
N PRO A 315 -13.76 -52.64 -0.20
CA PRO A 315 -13.87 -52.20 -1.57
C PRO A 315 -15.32 -52.40 -1.99
N HIS A 316 -16.04 -51.35 -2.37
CA HIS A 316 -17.10 -51.33 -3.40
C HIS A 316 -17.79 -49.96 -3.39
N GLY A 317 -17.87 -49.33 -4.56
CA GLY A 317 -18.62 -48.09 -4.79
C GLY A 317 -17.80 -46.81 -4.65
N ARG A 318 -17.06 -46.43 -5.70
CA ARG A 318 -16.65 -45.03 -5.89
C ARG A 318 -17.92 -44.21 -6.12
N SER A 319 -18.39 -43.56 -5.07
CA SER A 319 -19.36 -42.48 -5.16
C SER A 319 -18.57 -41.20 -5.45
N ASP A 320 -18.78 -40.64 -6.63
CA ASP A 320 -18.26 -39.35 -7.10
C ASP A 320 -18.80 -38.19 -6.25
N ALA A 321 -18.28 -38.02 -5.03
CA ALA A 321 -18.64 -36.93 -4.12
C ALA A 321 -17.52 -35.87 -4.00
N CYS A 322 -16.70 -35.72 -5.04
CA CYS A 322 -15.75 -34.62 -5.19
C CYS A 322 -15.94 -33.97 -6.56
N THR A 323 -17.10 -33.39 -6.77
CA THR A 323 -17.37 -32.52 -7.91
C THR A 323 -18.41 -31.52 -7.44
N GLN A 324 -18.20 -30.24 -7.74
CA GLN A 324 -19.01 -29.08 -7.36
C GLN A 324 -18.58 -28.37 -6.07
N ALA A 325 -17.33 -27.90 -6.04
CA ALA A 325 -17.19 -26.47 -5.75
C ALA A 325 -17.66 -25.76 -7.03
N GLU A 326 -18.89 -25.23 -7.02
CA GLU A 326 -19.41 -24.39 -8.10
C GLU A 326 -18.44 -23.23 -8.31
N THR A 327 -17.54 -23.39 -9.26
CA THR A 327 -16.74 -22.31 -9.81
C THR A 327 -17.72 -21.53 -10.66
N THR A 328 -18.32 -20.47 -10.11
CA THR A 328 -19.13 -19.54 -10.90
C THR A 328 -18.25 -19.07 -12.06
N ALA A 329 -18.55 -19.55 -13.26
CA ALA A 329 -17.78 -19.20 -14.45
C ALA A 329 -17.81 -17.68 -14.63
N VAL A 330 -16.64 -17.08 -14.88
CA VAL A 330 -16.53 -15.64 -15.12
C VAL A 330 -17.43 -15.29 -16.33
N PRO A 331 -18.34 -14.31 -16.21
CA PRO A 331 -19.21 -13.89 -17.32
C PRO A 331 -18.40 -13.56 -18.57
N ALA A 332 -18.90 -13.93 -19.74
CA ALA A 332 -18.17 -13.82 -21.01
C ALA A 332 -17.75 -12.38 -21.32
N GLU A 333 -18.59 -11.41 -20.95
CA GLU A 333 -18.34 -9.97 -21.09
C GLU A 333 -17.13 -9.55 -20.25
N ILE A 334 -17.08 -9.98 -18.99
CA ILE A 334 -15.97 -9.68 -18.07
C ILE A 334 -14.70 -10.37 -18.55
N ALA A 335 -14.78 -11.64 -18.95
CA ALA A 335 -13.65 -12.37 -19.51
C ALA A 335 -13.10 -11.69 -20.78
N SER A 336 -13.97 -11.08 -21.59
CA SER A 336 -13.57 -10.31 -22.77
C SER A 336 -12.80 -9.05 -22.40
N VAL A 337 -13.31 -8.27 -21.44
CA VAL A 337 -12.64 -7.03 -20.97
C VAL A 337 -11.26 -7.35 -20.39
N ILE A 338 -11.17 -8.37 -19.54
CA ILE A 338 -9.89 -8.81 -18.95
C ILE A 338 -8.92 -9.25 -20.05
N ARG A 339 -9.39 -10.04 -21.02
CA ARG A 339 -8.55 -10.51 -22.14
C ARG A 339 -7.99 -9.34 -22.95
N GLU A 340 -8.81 -8.34 -23.27
CA GLU A 340 -8.34 -7.17 -24.03
C GLU A 340 -7.34 -6.33 -23.24
N TYR A 341 -7.59 -6.12 -21.94
CA TYR A 341 -6.63 -5.43 -21.07
C TYR A 341 -5.28 -6.16 -21.00
N ILE A 342 -5.27 -7.50 -20.88
CA ILE A 342 -4.02 -8.28 -20.89
C ILE A 342 -3.35 -8.22 -22.27
N SER A 343 -4.14 -8.32 -23.33
CA SER A 343 -3.64 -8.33 -24.72
C SER A 343 -3.07 -6.99 -25.18
N SER A 344 -3.55 -5.87 -24.62
CA SER A 344 -3.08 -4.53 -24.92
C SER A 344 -2.09 -4.04 -23.86
N ASP A 345 -2.58 -3.74 -22.67
CA ASP A 345 -1.89 -2.91 -21.69
C ASP A 345 -0.81 -3.70 -20.96
N VAL A 346 -1.12 -4.93 -20.51
CA VAL A 346 -0.12 -5.81 -19.90
C VAL A 346 0.95 -6.21 -20.91
N LEU A 347 0.58 -6.51 -22.15
CA LEU A 347 1.54 -6.83 -23.20
C LEU A 347 2.47 -5.64 -23.51
N LYS A 348 1.92 -4.42 -23.66
CA LYS A 348 2.71 -3.20 -23.84
C LYS A 348 3.65 -2.95 -22.65
N ALA A 349 3.18 -3.14 -21.43
CA ALA A 349 4.01 -3.02 -20.23
C ALA A 349 5.17 -4.03 -20.26
N CYS A 350 4.90 -5.30 -20.61
CA CYS A 350 5.96 -6.31 -20.75
C CYS A 350 7.00 -5.93 -21.80
N LEU A 351 6.56 -5.39 -22.95
CA LEU A 351 7.44 -4.95 -24.02
C LEU A 351 8.29 -3.75 -23.58
N THR A 352 7.68 -2.73 -23.00
CA THR A 352 8.40 -1.58 -22.41
C THR A 352 9.43 -2.05 -21.39
N SER A 353 9.04 -2.92 -20.44
CA SER A 353 9.96 -3.49 -19.45
C SER A 353 11.07 -4.33 -20.09
N PHE A 354 10.81 -5.02 -21.20
CA PHE A 354 11.82 -5.80 -21.90
C PHE A 354 12.94 -4.92 -22.48
N HIS A 355 12.61 -3.69 -22.86
CA HIS A 355 13.56 -2.70 -23.42
C HIS A 355 14.35 -1.94 -22.34
N GLU A 356 13.88 -1.96 -21.09
CA GLU A 356 14.50 -1.23 -19.99
C GLU A 356 15.79 -1.90 -19.47
N PRO A 357 16.94 -1.18 -19.43
CA PRO A 357 18.23 -1.68 -18.94
C PRO A 357 18.21 -2.30 -17.54
N TYR A 358 17.27 -1.86 -16.71
CA TYR A 358 17.13 -2.33 -15.32
C TYR A 358 16.57 -3.75 -15.24
N PHE A 359 15.78 -4.18 -16.24
CA PHE A 359 15.07 -5.47 -16.22
C PHE A 359 15.77 -6.57 -17.03
N VAL A 360 17.04 -6.40 -17.37
CA VAL A 360 17.81 -7.38 -18.17
C VAL A 360 17.80 -8.78 -17.54
N GLU A 361 17.87 -8.87 -16.22
CA GLU A 361 17.86 -10.16 -15.51
C GLU A 361 16.53 -10.91 -15.64
N ILE A 362 15.41 -10.19 -15.73
CA ILE A 362 14.05 -10.75 -15.82
C ILE A 362 13.52 -10.84 -17.26
N GLN A 363 14.28 -10.43 -18.27
CA GLN A 363 13.87 -10.48 -19.69
C GLN A 363 13.42 -11.88 -20.14
N LYS A 364 13.99 -12.95 -19.57
CA LYS A 364 13.56 -14.33 -19.88
C LYS A 364 12.14 -14.59 -19.38
N ASP A 365 11.77 -14.05 -18.22
CA ASP A 365 10.45 -14.22 -17.62
C ASP A 365 9.43 -13.33 -18.34
N LEU A 366 9.81 -12.10 -18.69
CA LEU A 366 9.02 -11.21 -19.55
C LEU A 366 8.73 -11.87 -20.92
N ALA A 367 9.73 -12.47 -21.56
CA ALA A 367 9.52 -13.19 -22.82
C ALA A 367 8.62 -14.42 -22.67
N ALA A 368 8.68 -15.11 -21.51
CA ALA A 368 7.78 -16.22 -21.22
C ALA A 368 6.33 -15.73 -21.06
N LEU A 369 6.13 -14.61 -20.37
CA LEU A 369 4.81 -13.99 -20.19
C LEU A 369 4.24 -13.50 -21.52
N ILE A 370 5.03 -12.81 -22.34
CA ILE A 370 4.63 -12.39 -23.70
C ILE A 370 4.22 -13.60 -24.54
N ALA A 371 5.03 -14.66 -24.54
CA ALA A 371 4.70 -15.90 -25.25
C ALA A 371 3.36 -16.50 -24.79
N THR A 372 3.12 -16.51 -23.48
CA THR A 372 1.89 -17.00 -22.87
C THR A 372 0.68 -16.18 -23.33
N ILE A 373 0.76 -14.84 -23.24
CA ILE A 373 -0.31 -13.94 -23.69
C ILE A 373 -0.65 -14.20 -25.17
N VAL A 374 0.38 -14.27 -26.02
CA VAL A 374 0.18 -14.50 -27.46
C VAL A 374 -0.44 -15.87 -27.72
N ALA A 375 0.06 -16.94 -27.10
CA ALA A 375 -0.44 -18.29 -27.33
C ALA A 375 -1.89 -18.48 -26.87
N TYR A 376 -2.27 -17.92 -25.71
CA TYR A 376 -3.62 -18.06 -25.16
C TYR A 376 -4.64 -17.12 -25.83
N TYR A 377 -4.27 -15.89 -26.18
CA TYR A 377 -5.25 -14.87 -26.57
C TYR A 377 -5.28 -14.52 -28.06
N SER A 378 -4.25 -14.84 -28.85
CA SER A 378 -4.31 -14.63 -30.31
C SER A 378 -5.44 -15.40 -31.01
N PRO A 379 -5.86 -16.60 -30.57
CA PRO A 379 -7.04 -17.28 -31.14
C PRO A 379 -8.36 -16.55 -30.88
N LEU A 380 -8.40 -15.69 -29.86
CA LEU A 380 -9.62 -15.07 -29.34
C LEU A 380 -9.68 -13.57 -29.64
N SER A 381 -8.55 -12.94 -29.97
CA SER A 381 -8.43 -11.51 -30.24
C SER A 381 -7.24 -11.21 -31.16
N PRO A 382 -7.36 -10.30 -32.15
CA PRO A 382 -6.22 -9.86 -32.95
C PRO A 382 -5.26 -8.95 -32.16
N THR A 383 -5.69 -8.39 -31.03
CA THR A 383 -4.96 -7.38 -30.25
C THR A 383 -3.50 -7.73 -29.95
N PRO A 384 -3.14 -8.95 -29.46
CA PRO A 384 -1.75 -9.28 -29.19
C PRO A 384 -0.84 -9.18 -30.43
N ARG A 385 -1.37 -9.61 -31.58
CA ARG A 385 -0.65 -9.56 -32.86
C ARG A 385 -0.46 -8.13 -33.33
N ASP A 386 -1.50 -7.31 -33.25
CA ASP A 386 -1.47 -5.93 -33.70
C ASP A 386 -0.52 -5.07 -32.85
N VAL A 387 -0.48 -5.32 -31.53
CA VAL A 387 0.49 -4.68 -30.62
C VAL A 387 1.93 -5.04 -31.01
N LEU A 388 2.24 -6.32 -31.25
CA LEU A 388 3.59 -6.74 -31.61
C LEU A 388 4.03 -6.20 -32.99
N LEU A 389 3.13 -6.18 -33.97
CA LEU A 389 3.39 -5.63 -35.30
C LEU A 389 3.52 -4.10 -35.32
N SER A 390 3.08 -3.41 -34.27
CA SER A 390 3.29 -1.97 -34.13
C SER A 390 4.74 -1.61 -33.78
N LEU A 391 5.55 -2.57 -33.35
CA LEU A 391 6.94 -2.36 -32.99
C LEU A 391 7.85 -2.29 -34.23
N PRO A 392 8.88 -1.42 -34.21
CA PRO A 392 9.87 -1.40 -35.27
C PRO A 392 10.65 -2.73 -35.30
N ASN A 393 10.98 -3.21 -36.50
CA ASN A 393 11.78 -4.42 -36.72
C ASN A 393 11.16 -5.75 -36.25
N VAL A 394 9.86 -5.79 -35.96
CA VAL A 394 9.11 -7.03 -35.71
C VAL A 394 8.45 -7.49 -37.00
N ASP A 395 8.75 -8.70 -37.45
CA ASP A 395 8.24 -9.27 -38.70
C ASP A 395 7.02 -10.19 -38.48
N ALA A 396 6.10 -10.20 -39.43
CA ALA A 396 4.94 -11.09 -39.38
C ALA A 396 5.34 -12.58 -39.46
N SER A 397 6.44 -12.90 -40.15
CA SER A 397 6.99 -14.26 -40.24
C SER A 397 7.48 -14.79 -38.90
N GLY A 398 8.05 -13.94 -38.04
CA GLY A 398 8.47 -14.31 -36.70
C GLY A 398 7.27 -14.69 -35.81
N LEU A 399 6.15 -13.98 -35.94
CA LEU A 399 4.91 -14.28 -35.22
C LEU A 399 4.24 -15.58 -35.69
N GLU A 400 4.29 -15.91 -36.99
CA GLU A 400 3.74 -17.17 -37.51
C GLU A 400 4.42 -18.40 -36.88
N ARG A 401 5.67 -18.27 -36.40
CA ARG A 401 6.36 -19.36 -35.67
C ARG A 401 5.69 -19.70 -34.34
N LEU A 402 4.90 -18.80 -33.75
CA LEU A 402 4.14 -19.05 -32.51
C LEU A 402 2.80 -19.74 -32.77
N ARG A 403 2.29 -19.69 -34.00
CA ARG A 403 0.98 -20.24 -34.39
C ARG A 403 0.77 -21.73 -34.03
N PRO A 404 1.75 -22.64 -34.20
CA PRO A 404 1.57 -24.05 -33.84
C PRO A 404 1.26 -24.28 -32.35
N TYR A 405 1.65 -23.36 -31.47
CA TYR A 405 1.46 -23.49 -30.03
C TYR A 405 0.10 -22.98 -29.55
N MET A 406 -0.64 -22.24 -30.38
CA MET A 406 -1.95 -21.68 -30.02
C MET A 406 -3.02 -22.76 -29.77
N ALA A 407 -2.89 -23.92 -30.41
CA ALA A 407 -3.81 -25.05 -30.19
C ALA A 407 -3.59 -25.73 -28.83
N LYS A 408 -2.36 -25.67 -28.30
CA LYS A 408 -2.02 -26.22 -26.98
C LYS A 408 -0.98 -25.30 -26.28
N PRO A 409 -1.42 -24.17 -25.71
CA PRO A 409 -0.53 -23.15 -25.18
C PRO A 409 0.41 -23.64 -24.07
N GLU A 410 0.02 -24.68 -23.32
CA GLU A 410 0.85 -25.28 -22.25
C GLU A 410 2.04 -26.10 -22.78
N ALA A 411 2.04 -26.47 -24.06
CA ALA A 411 3.08 -27.31 -24.64
C ALA A 411 4.28 -26.48 -25.11
N HIS A 412 5.51 -27.01 -24.94
CA HIS A 412 6.74 -26.41 -25.47
C HIS A 412 6.99 -24.95 -25.04
N THR A 413 6.62 -24.57 -23.82
CA THR A 413 6.80 -23.20 -23.27
C THR A 413 8.22 -22.65 -23.43
N ARG A 414 9.25 -23.50 -23.27
CA ARG A 414 10.66 -23.14 -23.52
C ARG A 414 10.91 -22.67 -24.96
N GLN A 415 10.28 -23.32 -25.93
CA GLN A 415 10.43 -23.01 -27.35
C GLN A 415 9.64 -21.74 -27.71
N GLN A 416 8.41 -21.59 -27.19
CA GLN A 416 7.63 -20.37 -27.36
C GLN A 416 8.41 -19.13 -26.86
N ARG A 417 8.99 -19.21 -25.65
CA ARG A 417 9.86 -18.16 -25.10
C ARG A 417 11.06 -17.86 -26.00
N ALA A 418 11.72 -18.90 -26.52
CA ALA A 418 12.89 -18.72 -27.38
C ALA A 418 12.54 -17.98 -28.68
N ILE A 419 11.36 -18.25 -29.24
CA ILE A 419 10.84 -17.54 -30.42
C ILE A 419 10.63 -16.06 -30.09
N VAL A 420 10.01 -15.73 -28.95
CA VAL A 420 9.83 -14.33 -28.52
C VAL A 420 11.16 -13.61 -28.29
N LEU A 421 12.15 -14.28 -27.68
CA LEU A 421 13.48 -13.69 -27.47
C LEU A 421 14.20 -13.37 -28.80
N ASP A 422 14.05 -14.24 -29.81
CA ASP A 422 14.60 -14.00 -31.15
C ASP A 422 13.82 -12.89 -31.89
N LEU A 423 12.50 -12.84 -31.73
CA LEU A 423 11.63 -11.80 -32.30
C LEU A 423 11.99 -10.40 -31.77
N LEU A 424 12.31 -10.30 -30.48
CA LEU A 424 12.57 -9.03 -29.80
C LEU A 424 14.07 -8.72 -29.65
N LYS A 425 14.95 -9.48 -30.29
CA LYS A 425 16.41 -9.38 -30.09
C LYS A 425 16.97 -8.00 -30.39
N ASP A 426 16.44 -7.33 -31.44
CA ASP A 426 16.92 -6.03 -31.91
C ASP A 426 16.36 -4.88 -31.08
N LEU A 427 15.40 -5.17 -30.20
CA LEU A 427 14.82 -4.22 -29.27
C LEU A 427 15.33 -4.45 -27.84
N LYS A 428 16.14 -5.48 -27.59
CA LYS A 428 16.56 -5.87 -26.25
C LYS A 428 17.30 -4.73 -25.51
N GLY A 429 16.86 -4.42 -24.29
CA GLY A 429 17.55 -3.49 -23.42
C GLY A 429 18.97 -3.96 -23.10
N VAL A 430 19.96 -3.06 -23.16
CA VAL A 430 21.35 -3.31 -22.78
C VAL A 430 21.52 -2.97 -21.31
N SER A 431 22.25 -3.79 -20.54
CA SER A 431 22.38 -3.58 -19.10
C SER A 431 23.10 -2.26 -18.76
N VAL A 432 22.82 -1.73 -17.58
CA VAL A 432 23.41 -0.47 -17.10
C VAL A 432 24.94 -0.54 -16.99
N SER A 433 25.48 -1.71 -16.65
CA SER A 433 26.94 -1.97 -16.59
C SER A 433 27.59 -2.06 -17.98
N GLU A 434 26.83 -2.46 -19.01
CA GLU A 434 27.29 -2.48 -20.40
C GLU A 434 27.14 -1.11 -21.08
N MET A 435 26.17 -0.29 -20.68
CA MET A 435 26.00 1.08 -21.21
C MET A 435 27.24 1.96 -21.01
N GLY A 436 27.94 1.83 -19.88
CA GLY A 436 29.19 2.56 -19.63
C GLY A 436 30.34 2.15 -20.55
N ARG A 437 30.32 0.91 -21.07
CA ARG A 437 31.27 0.43 -22.10
C ARG A 437 30.84 0.85 -23.50
N VAL A 438 29.54 0.77 -23.81
CA VAL A 438 28.99 1.13 -25.13
C VAL A 438 29.19 2.63 -25.44
N ALA A 439 29.02 3.51 -24.44
CA ALA A 439 29.30 4.94 -24.58
C ALA A 439 30.78 5.25 -24.88
N LYS A 440 31.71 4.43 -24.37
CA LYS A 440 33.16 4.55 -24.64
C LYS A 440 33.56 4.07 -26.04
N SER A 441 32.75 3.22 -26.67
CA SER A 441 33.00 2.69 -28.02
C SER A 441 32.29 3.44 -29.15
N ALA A 442 31.42 4.41 -28.83
CA ALA A 442 30.61 5.15 -29.80
C ALA A 442 31.21 6.52 -30.21
N ASP A 443 32.53 6.65 -30.19
CA ASP A 443 33.22 7.85 -30.69
C ASP A 443 33.52 7.69 -32.19
N PHE A 444 32.49 7.49 -33.02
CA PHE A 444 32.57 7.66 -34.47
C PHE A 444 31.18 8.00 -35.05
N GLY A 445 30.98 9.30 -35.31
CA GLY A 445 30.14 9.88 -36.36
C GLY A 445 28.69 9.41 -36.54
N GLY A 446 27.72 10.26 -36.15
CA GLY A 446 26.37 10.20 -36.71
C GLY A 446 25.29 10.77 -35.81
N SER A 447 24.77 11.94 -36.16
CA SER A 447 23.62 12.59 -35.51
C SER A 447 22.36 11.74 -35.69
N SER A 448 21.94 11.02 -34.65
CA SER A 448 20.53 10.64 -34.48
C SER A 448 20.10 10.91 -33.05
N ARG A 449 19.29 11.95 -32.89
CA ARG A 449 18.70 12.37 -31.62
C ARG A 449 17.52 11.44 -31.33
N SER A 450 17.82 10.20 -30.93
CA SER A 450 16.85 9.30 -30.32
C SER A 450 16.40 9.93 -29.00
N LYS A 451 15.08 10.02 -28.83
CA LYS A 451 14.41 10.56 -27.64
C LYS A 451 14.73 9.63 -26.46
N ARG A 452 15.84 9.88 -25.78
CA ARG A 452 16.23 9.18 -24.54
C ARG A 452 15.03 9.21 -23.59
N GLY A 453 14.55 8.03 -23.19
CA GLY A 453 13.59 7.90 -22.09
C GLY A 453 14.14 8.67 -20.89
N HIS A 454 13.31 9.56 -20.34
CA HIS A 454 13.68 10.28 -19.11
C HIS A 454 13.88 9.24 -18.01
N ARG A 455 15.08 9.26 -17.44
CA ARG A 455 15.51 8.33 -16.41
C ARG A 455 15.20 8.98 -15.06
N SER A 456 14.47 8.26 -14.20
CA SER A 456 14.15 8.72 -12.84
C SER A 456 15.38 9.32 -12.14
N LYS A 457 15.17 10.44 -11.47
CA LYS A 457 16.19 11.16 -10.70
C LYS A 457 16.82 10.29 -9.62
N MET A 458 16.09 9.32 -9.04
CA MET A 458 16.65 8.30 -8.16
C MET A 458 17.73 7.48 -8.86
N ALA A 459 17.44 6.98 -10.07
CA ALA A 459 18.38 6.19 -10.85
C ALA A 459 19.61 6.98 -11.34
N GLN A 460 19.48 8.31 -11.45
CA GLN A 460 20.62 9.21 -11.73
C GLN A 460 21.46 9.44 -10.47
N GLY A 461 20.83 9.66 -9.31
CA GLY A 461 21.50 9.85 -8.02
C GLY A 461 22.37 8.67 -7.61
N PHE A 462 21.86 7.44 -7.76
CA PHE A 462 22.66 6.22 -7.46
C PHE A 462 23.89 6.06 -8.36
N MET A 463 23.83 6.51 -9.61
CA MET A 463 24.98 6.47 -10.51
C MET A 463 26.06 7.48 -10.15
N ASN A 464 25.66 8.70 -9.77
CA ASN A 464 26.60 9.75 -9.40
C ASN A 464 27.24 9.46 -8.02
N ALA A 465 26.48 8.89 -7.08
CA ALA A 465 27.00 8.47 -5.78
C ALA A 465 27.98 7.30 -5.84
N SER A 466 27.98 6.51 -6.92
CA SER A 466 28.93 5.41 -7.12
C SER A 466 30.35 5.89 -7.49
N ALA A 467 30.55 7.19 -7.74
CA ALA A 467 31.85 7.78 -8.04
C ALA A 467 32.64 8.19 -6.78
N ASP A 468 31.97 8.41 -5.66
CA ASP A 468 32.58 8.78 -4.38
C ASP A 468 32.26 7.68 -3.34
N GLY A 469 33.23 6.80 -3.11
CA GLY A 469 33.01 5.54 -2.40
C GLY A 469 32.74 5.67 -0.89
N GLU A 470 31.91 4.76 -0.38
CA GLU A 470 32.26 3.89 0.75
C GLU A 470 31.34 2.66 0.76
N ALA A 471 31.95 1.47 0.89
CA ALA A 471 31.27 0.19 0.89
C ALA A 471 30.57 -0.05 2.24
N GLY A 472 29.24 0.16 2.27
CA GLY A 472 28.37 -0.22 3.37
C GLY A 472 27.34 -1.25 2.91
N LEU A 473 27.54 -2.51 3.33
CA LEU A 473 26.65 -3.65 3.08
C LEU A 473 25.19 -3.33 3.47
N THR A 474 24.27 -3.37 2.51
CA THR A 474 22.83 -3.51 2.79
C THR A 474 22.33 -4.77 2.09
N GLY A 475 22.45 -5.89 2.81
CA GLY A 475 21.69 -7.09 2.50
C GLY A 475 20.22 -6.82 2.77
N GLY A 476 19.38 -7.06 1.76
CA GLY A 476 17.94 -7.07 1.91
C GLY A 476 17.54 -8.13 2.93
N SER A 477 16.92 -7.71 4.03
CA SER A 477 16.18 -8.62 4.91
C SER A 477 14.85 -8.97 4.25
N GLY A 478 14.90 -9.91 3.32
CA GLY A 478 13.80 -10.84 3.10
C GLY A 478 13.77 -11.80 4.29
N LEU A 479 12.94 -11.51 5.29
CA LEU A 479 12.63 -12.47 6.35
C LEU A 479 11.45 -13.32 5.89
N PRO A 480 11.52 -14.66 5.97
CA PRO A 480 10.36 -15.51 5.76
C PRO A 480 9.37 -15.26 6.90
N ALA A 481 8.10 -15.03 6.55
CA ALA A 481 7.03 -14.80 7.50
C ALA A 481 6.81 -16.02 8.39
N ALA A 482 7.40 -16.00 9.59
CA ALA A 482 7.03 -16.90 10.67
C ALA A 482 5.67 -16.44 11.21
N ARG A 483 4.64 -17.28 11.02
CA ARG A 483 3.33 -17.16 11.67
C ARG A 483 3.54 -17.26 13.19
N GLY A 484 3.51 -16.13 13.90
CA GLY A 484 3.51 -16.17 15.37
C GLY A 484 4.08 -14.97 16.12
N SER A 485 3.89 -13.74 15.66
CA SER A 485 4.03 -12.55 16.50
C SER A 485 3.35 -11.36 15.84
N THR A 486 2.78 -10.48 16.65
CA THR A 486 2.38 -9.12 16.26
C THR A 486 3.55 -8.46 15.51
N PRO A 487 3.31 -7.71 14.42
CA PRO A 487 4.41 -7.08 13.70
C PRO A 487 5.04 -5.96 14.54
N ASP A 488 6.28 -6.20 14.99
CA ASP A 488 7.20 -5.22 15.63
C ASP A 488 7.31 -3.89 14.86
N ALA A 489 6.94 -3.90 13.56
CA ALA A 489 6.91 -2.72 12.71
C ALA A 489 5.93 -1.62 13.18
N LEU A 490 4.86 -1.97 13.90
CA LEU A 490 3.90 -1.00 14.46
C LEU A 490 4.31 -0.49 15.87
N GLU A 491 5.17 -1.22 16.59
CA GLU A 491 5.65 -0.79 17.91
C GLU A 491 6.81 0.21 17.83
N ALA A 492 7.68 0.09 16.82
CA ALA A 492 8.89 0.89 16.71
C ALA A 492 8.65 2.41 16.57
N VAL A 493 7.43 2.83 16.18
CA VAL A 493 7.07 4.25 16.06
C VAL A 493 6.22 4.74 17.24
N SER A 494 5.43 3.87 17.88
CA SER A 494 4.56 4.25 19.00
C SER A 494 5.29 4.47 20.32
N ASN A 495 6.47 3.87 20.51
CA ASN A 495 7.23 3.95 21.77
C ASN A 495 8.12 5.21 21.89
N LEU A 496 8.18 6.08 20.87
CA LEU A 496 9.03 7.27 20.89
C LEU A 496 8.38 8.54 21.48
N PHE A 497 7.07 8.51 21.78
CA PHE A 497 6.35 9.64 22.39
C PHE A 497 5.64 9.28 23.71
N GLY A 498 6.03 8.16 24.32
CA GLY A 498 5.53 7.68 25.61
C GLY A 498 6.27 8.21 26.83
N GLY A 499 6.74 9.46 26.78
CA GLY A 499 7.39 10.17 27.89
C GLY A 499 6.81 11.57 28.10
#